data_AF-A0A2N6FRB2-F1
#
_entry.id   AF-A0A2N6FRB2-F1
#
_cell.length_a   1.000
_cell.length_b   1.000
_cell.length_c   1.000
_cell.angle_alpha   90.00
_cell.angle_beta   90.00
_cell.angle_gamma   90.00
#
_symmetry.space_group_name_H-M   'P 1'
#
loop_
_entity.id
_entity.type
_entity.pdbx_description
1 polymer ?
#
loop_
_entity_poly.entity_id
_entity_poly.type
_entity_poly.pdbx_seq_one_letter_code
_entity_poly.pdbx_strand_id
1 'polypeptide(L)'
;MNSKIIIYDIVYWEKAYSIGHEKIDSEHKRLFEIAAEIKKYSNDSKMIIKIVRELVTYTKFHFRNEENFMRSITYDDLNAHIKLHKELINQLNIVIKGINSKPLDETVSKLAVLVNKDILQHILLEDKKVHHAIKSRAELKEFFKWKVDYKLGSELIDTEHKKLFEIAIKALSCDGADMKSHIKKTIVELYDYMKTHFEHEETFMEGLNYPDLEEHKVLHSNIIKQMNMFIKSLSTLKIVDFERKLIEYMDIWLINHIIYEDKKILKFKNS
;
A
#
# COMPACT_ATOMS: atom_id res chain seq x y z
N MET A 1 -39.34 12.31 -0.95
CA MET A 1 -38.66 11.28 -0.13
C MET A 1 -37.20 11.64 -0.09
N ASN A 2 -36.70 12.12 1.06
CA ASN A 2 -35.28 12.42 1.23
C ASN A 2 -34.52 11.10 1.37
N SER A 3 -33.98 10.61 0.26
CA SER A 3 -32.94 9.58 0.29
C SER A 3 -31.74 10.18 1.00
N LYS A 4 -31.49 9.73 2.23
CA LYS A 4 -30.20 9.95 2.89
C LYS A 4 -29.15 9.33 1.96
N ILE A 5 -28.37 10.18 1.31
CA ILE A 5 -27.15 9.75 0.62
C ILE A 5 -26.32 9.04 1.68
N ILE A 6 -26.08 7.74 1.48
CA ILE A 6 -25.09 7.01 2.25
C ILE A 6 -23.80 7.80 2.06
N ILE A 7 -23.29 8.40 3.12
CA ILE A 7 -22.00 9.09 3.08
C ILE A 7 -20.97 7.99 2.89
N TYR A 8 -20.55 7.77 1.65
CA TYR A 8 -19.39 6.95 1.37
C TYR A 8 -18.19 7.71 1.94
N ASP A 9 -17.59 7.16 2.98
CA ASP A 9 -16.48 7.80 3.67
C ASP A 9 -15.26 7.77 2.77
N ILE A 10 -15.07 8.83 1.97
CA ILE A 10 -13.79 9.10 1.34
C ILE A 10 -12.76 9.26 2.45
N VAL A 11 -11.72 8.43 2.39
CA VAL A 11 -10.65 8.36 3.38
C VAL A 11 -9.83 9.64 3.29
N TYR A 12 -9.45 10.18 4.45
CA TYR A 12 -8.54 11.33 4.50
C TYR A 12 -7.10 10.84 4.41
N TRP A 13 -6.20 11.70 3.93
CA TRP A 13 -4.77 11.38 3.93
C TRP A 13 -4.27 11.07 5.35
N GLU A 14 -3.67 9.91 5.53
CA GLU A 14 -2.99 9.51 6.77
C GLU A 14 -1.47 9.52 6.58
N LYS A 15 -0.73 9.82 7.66
CA LYS A 15 0.75 9.78 7.64
C LYS A 15 1.28 8.43 7.13
N ALA A 16 0.55 7.35 7.38
CA ALA A 16 0.93 6.01 6.97
C ALA A 16 0.87 5.78 5.44
N TYR A 17 0.20 6.65 4.67
CA TYR A 17 0.17 6.60 3.20
C TYR A 17 1.39 7.24 2.55
N SER A 18 2.21 7.96 3.33
CA SER A 18 3.41 8.63 2.82
C SER A 18 4.36 7.61 2.22
N ILE A 19 4.82 7.91 1.00
CA ILE A 19 5.85 7.13 0.33
C ILE A 19 7.26 7.62 0.70
N GLY A 20 7.38 8.73 1.43
CA GLY A 20 8.65 9.33 1.85
C GLY A 20 9.24 10.31 0.84
N HIS A 21 8.46 10.73 -0.17
CA HIS A 21 8.85 11.75 -1.14
C HIS A 21 7.96 12.99 -0.96
N GLU A 22 8.46 14.00 -0.23
CA GLU A 22 7.69 15.18 0.22
C GLU A 22 6.80 15.79 -0.87
N LYS A 23 7.35 16.06 -2.07
CA LYS A 23 6.57 16.64 -3.17
C LYS A 23 5.42 15.73 -3.63
N ILE A 24 5.70 14.45 -3.90
CA ILE A 24 4.69 13.48 -4.34
C ILE A 24 3.66 13.25 -3.23
N ASP A 25 4.09 13.12 -1.98
CA ASP A 25 3.19 13.01 -0.83
C ASP A 25 2.28 14.23 -0.67
N SER A 26 2.78 15.44 -0.97
CA SER A 26 1.95 16.65 -0.97
C SER A 26 0.88 16.63 -2.07
N GLU A 27 1.20 16.04 -3.22
CA GLU A 27 0.26 15.85 -4.32
C GLU A 27 -0.78 14.76 -3.98
N HIS A 28 -0.36 13.64 -3.40
CA HIS A 28 -1.28 12.63 -2.87
C HIS A 28 -2.24 13.23 -1.85
N LYS A 29 -1.71 13.96 -0.85
CA LYS A 29 -2.54 14.61 0.16
C LYS A 29 -3.59 15.53 -0.49
N ARG A 30 -3.21 16.31 -1.50
CA ARG A 30 -4.14 17.18 -2.22
C ARG A 30 -5.21 16.39 -2.99
N LEU A 31 -4.88 15.23 -3.58
CA LEU A 31 -5.88 14.33 -4.19
C LEU A 31 -6.97 13.94 -3.20
N PHE A 32 -6.58 13.47 -2.01
CA PHE A 32 -7.52 13.08 -0.95
C PHE A 32 -8.30 14.27 -0.41
N GLU A 33 -7.67 15.45 -0.28
CA GLU A 33 -8.36 16.68 0.12
C GLU A 33 -9.47 17.07 -0.88
N ILE A 34 -9.17 17.08 -2.18
CA ILE A 34 -10.18 17.37 -3.23
C ILE A 34 -11.33 16.36 -3.14
N ALA A 35 -11.02 15.07 -3.05
CA ALA A 35 -12.04 14.02 -2.97
C ALA A 35 -12.92 14.19 -1.71
N ALA A 36 -12.32 14.54 -0.57
CA ALA A 36 -13.03 14.74 0.68
C ALA A 36 -13.96 15.97 0.68
N GLU A 37 -13.78 16.93 -0.23
CA GLU A 37 -14.70 18.07 -0.37
C GLU A 37 -16.13 17.65 -0.71
N ILE A 38 -16.32 16.48 -1.34
CA ILE A 38 -17.65 15.94 -1.67
C ILE A 38 -18.55 15.85 -0.44
N LYS A 39 -17.97 15.53 0.73
CA LYS A 39 -18.73 15.44 2.00
C LYS A 39 -19.41 16.76 2.38
N LYS A 40 -18.86 17.90 1.97
CA LYS A 40 -19.41 19.25 2.26
C LYS A 40 -20.62 19.60 1.39
N TYR A 41 -20.80 18.91 0.27
CA TYR A 41 -21.75 19.28 -0.78
C TYR A 41 -22.66 18.13 -1.18
N SER A 42 -22.98 17.22 -0.25
CA SER A 42 -23.72 15.97 -0.54
C SER A 42 -25.02 16.19 -1.32
N ASN A 43 -25.70 17.33 -1.17
CA ASN A 43 -26.95 17.64 -1.87
C ASN A 43 -26.80 18.66 -3.03
N ASP A 44 -25.58 19.09 -3.37
CA ASP A 44 -25.31 20.03 -4.46
C ASP A 44 -24.61 19.33 -5.63
N SER A 45 -25.41 18.88 -6.59
CA SER A 45 -24.95 18.18 -7.78
C SER A 45 -23.98 19.00 -8.63
N LYS A 46 -24.15 20.33 -8.71
CA LYS A 46 -23.26 21.20 -9.49
C LYS A 46 -21.88 21.26 -8.84
N MET A 47 -21.82 21.39 -7.52
CA MET A 47 -20.56 21.40 -6.78
C MET A 47 -19.86 20.04 -6.84
N ILE A 48 -20.60 18.93 -6.70
CA ILE A 48 -20.01 17.60 -6.85
C ILE A 48 -19.43 17.41 -8.26
N ILE A 49 -20.15 17.80 -9.32
CA ILE A 49 -19.64 17.76 -10.70
C ILE A 49 -18.33 18.54 -10.84
N LYS A 50 -18.24 19.71 -10.22
CA LYS A 50 -17.03 20.54 -10.23
C LYS A 50 -15.87 19.81 -9.53
N ILE A 51 -16.12 19.23 -8.35
CA ILE A 51 -15.11 18.50 -7.56
C ILE A 51 -14.61 17.27 -8.33
N VAL A 52 -15.51 16.48 -8.94
CA VAL A 52 -15.08 15.32 -9.75
C VAL A 52 -14.20 15.74 -10.92
N ARG A 53 -14.56 16.83 -11.63
CA ARG A 53 -13.73 17.35 -12.73
C ARG A 53 -12.37 17.87 -12.25
N GLU A 54 -12.35 18.53 -11.09
CA GLU A 54 -11.11 18.98 -10.45
C GLU A 54 -10.24 17.77 -10.10
N LEU A 55 -10.80 16.74 -9.46
CA LEU A 55 -10.08 15.54 -9.08
C LEU A 55 -9.43 14.88 -10.29
N VAL A 56 -10.18 14.66 -11.38
CA VAL A 56 -9.61 14.05 -12.60
C VAL A 56 -8.51 14.90 -13.22
N THR A 57 -8.69 16.22 -13.24
CA THR A 57 -7.63 17.14 -13.72
C THR A 57 -6.39 17.02 -12.87
N TYR A 58 -6.56 17.00 -11.55
CA TYR A 58 -5.46 16.93 -10.59
C TYR A 58 -4.76 15.56 -10.60
N THR A 59 -5.50 14.44 -10.72
CA THR A 59 -4.92 13.10 -10.87
C THR A 59 -4.04 13.01 -12.11
N LYS A 60 -4.47 13.57 -13.26
CA LYS A 60 -3.66 13.61 -14.48
C LYS A 60 -2.39 14.44 -14.30
N PHE A 61 -2.50 15.57 -13.59
CA PHE A 61 -1.35 16.42 -13.26
C PHE A 61 -0.35 15.68 -12.38
N HIS A 62 -0.82 15.05 -11.31
CA HIS A 62 -0.02 14.28 -10.38
C HIS A 62 0.71 13.11 -11.08
N PHE A 63 -0.01 12.26 -11.83
CA PHE A 63 0.60 11.16 -12.58
C PHE A 63 1.66 11.64 -13.58
N ARG A 64 1.44 12.79 -14.23
CA ARG A 64 2.47 13.37 -15.09
C ARG A 64 3.73 13.78 -14.30
N ASN A 65 3.57 14.36 -13.12
CA ASN A 65 4.69 14.76 -12.28
C ASN A 65 5.46 13.54 -11.76
N GLU A 66 4.75 12.51 -11.33
CA GLU A 66 5.35 11.26 -10.90
C GLU A 66 6.09 10.59 -12.07
N GLU A 67 5.47 10.45 -13.25
CA GLU A 67 6.13 9.89 -14.43
C GLU A 67 7.39 10.68 -14.83
N ASN A 68 7.37 12.01 -14.68
CA ASN A 68 8.57 12.83 -14.91
C ASN A 68 9.66 12.56 -13.88
N PHE A 69 9.29 12.39 -12.61
CA PHE A 69 10.21 11.98 -11.55
C PHE A 69 10.82 10.61 -11.86
N MET A 70 10.00 9.62 -12.21
CA MET A 70 10.42 8.28 -12.61
C MET A 70 11.39 8.31 -13.80
N ARG A 71 11.16 9.18 -14.80
CA ARG A 71 12.10 9.40 -15.91
C ARG A 71 13.42 9.98 -15.42
N SER A 72 13.38 10.93 -14.49
CA SER A 72 14.59 11.58 -13.96
C SER A 72 15.52 10.62 -13.21
N ILE A 73 14.96 9.56 -12.63
CA ILE A 73 15.70 8.52 -11.90
C ILE A 73 15.95 7.26 -12.74
N THR A 74 15.57 7.27 -14.04
CA THR A 74 15.67 6.11 -14.94
C THR A 74 15.02 4.85 -14.35
N TYR A 75 13.78 4.97 -13.85
CA TYR A 75 13.07 3.85 -13.25
C TYR A 75 12.72 2.77 -14.29
N ASP A 76 13.20 1.54 -14.07
CA ASP A 76 13.12 0.44 -15.04
C ASP A 76 11.68 0.07 -15.43
N ASP A 77 10.76 0.07 -14.45
CA ASP A 77 9.37 -0.35 -14.64
C ASP A 77 8.42 0.79 -15.05
N LEU A 78 8.96 1.93 -15.54
CA LEU A 78 8.16 3.10 -15.92
C LEU A 78 7.03 2.78 -16.90
N ASN A 79 7.30 1.95 -17.91
CA ASN A 79 6.28 1.60 -18.90
C ASN A 79 5.15 0.75 -18.31
N ALA A 80 5.42 -0.07 -17.30
CA ALA A 80 4.40 -0.82 -16.58
C ALA A 80 3.56 0.14 -15.70
N HIS A 81 4.22 1.06 -14.99
CA HIS A 81 3.56 2.08 -14.16
C HIS A 81 2.63 2.99 -14.96
N ILE A 82 3.06 3.47 -16.14
CA ILE A 82 2.22 4.27 -17.06
C ILE A 82 0.94 3.50 -17.47
N LYS A 83 0.99 2.18 -17.58
CA LYS A 83 -0.21 1.38 -17.89
C LYS A 83 -1.20 1.38 -16.72
N LEU A 84 -0.70 1.32 -15.49
CA LEU A 84 -1.53 1.42 -14.28
C LEU A 84 -2.21 2.78 -14.19
N HIS A 85 -1.47 3.87 -14.43
CA HIS A 85 -2.04 5.21 -14.53
C HIS A 85 -3.16 5.30 -15.57
N LYS A 86 -2.93 4.75 -16.78
CA LYS A 86 -3.94 4.75 -17.84
C LYS A 86 -5.22 4.05 -17.41
N GLU A 87 -5.12 2.95 -16.66
CA GLU A 87 -6.28 2.23 -16.15
C GLU A 87 -7.06 3.06 -15.13
N LEU A 88 -6.39 3.67 -14.14
CA LEU A 88 -7.02 4.56 -13.16
C LEU A 88 -7.67 5.78 -13.83
N ILE A 89 -7.02 6.37 -14.83
CA ILE A 89 -7.59 7.46 -15.62
C ILE A 89 -8.81 7.01 -16.42
N ASN A 90 -8.81 5.79 -16.97
CA ASN A 90 -9.99 5.24 -17.66
C ASN A 90 -11.18 5.11 -16.71
N GLN A 91 -10.95 4.60 -15.50
CA GLN A 91 -11.99 4.49 -14.46
C GLN A 91 -12.53 5.88 -14.07
N LEU A 92 -11.67 6.87 -13.88
CA LEU A 92 -12.07 8.26 -13.62
C LEU A 92 -12.88 8.86 -14.77
N ASN A 93 -12.50 8.60 -16.02
CA ASN A 93 -13.25 9.07 -17.18
C ASN A 93 -14.63 8.42 -17.29
N ILE A 94 -14.80 7.16 -16.86
CA ILE A 94 -16.10 6.49 -16.78
C ILE A 94 -17.00 7.21 -15.76
N VAL A 95 -16.45 7.57 -14.59
CA VAL A 95 -17.18 8.35 -13.57
C VAL A 95 -17.61 9.70 -14.14
N ILE A 96 -16.71 10.43 -14.81
CA ILE A 96 -17.04 11.73 -15.45
C ILE A 96 -18.14 11.57 -16.50
N LYS A 97 -18.08 10.55 -17.35
CA LYS A 97 -19.08 10.35 -18.42
C LYS A 97 -20.48 10.07 -17.84
N GLY A 98 -20.55 9.40 -16.69
CA GLY A 98 -21.80 9.07 -16.01
C GLY A 98 -22.38 10.21 -15.18
N ILE A 99 -21.62 11.25 -14.85
CA ILE A 99 -21.98 12.18 -13.78
C ILE A 99 -23.25 13.02 -14.04
N ASN A 100 -23.59 13.25 -15.32
CA ASN A 100 -24.79 14.00 -15.70
C ASN A 100 -26.01 13.11 -15.98
N SER A 101 -25.80 11.79 -16.14
CA SER A 101 -26.83 10.84 -16.61
C SER A 101 -27.19 9.78 -15.57
N LYS A 102 -26.36 9.61 -14.53
CA LYS A 102 -26.57 8.65 -13.46
C LYS A 102 -27.02 9.34 -12.17
N PRO A 103 -27.67 8.59 -11.27
CA PRO A 103 -27.90 9.06 -9.90
C PRO A 103 -26.60 9.56 -9.25
N LEU A 104 -26.71 10.67 -8.53
CA LEU A 104 -25.57 11.35 -7.91
C LEU A 104 -24.90 10.47 -6.84
N ASP A 105 -25.71 9.74 -6.09
CA ASP A 105 -25.27 8.76 -5.11
C ASP A 105 -24.43 7.66 -5.76
N GLU A 106 -24.89 7.04 -6.87
CA GLU A 106 -24.11 6.03 -7.62
C GLU A 106 -22.74 6.59 -8.07
N THR A 107 -22.72 7.84 -8.53
CA THR A 107 -21.49 8.50 -8.97
C THR A 107 -20.53 8.69 -7.78
N VAL A 108 -21.03 9.20 -6.66
CA VAL A 108 -20.24 9.40 -5.44
C VAL A 108 -19.73 8.07 -4.89
N SER A 109 -20.53 6.99 -4.89
CA SER A 109 -20.09 5.66 -4.46
C SER A 109 -18.92 5.15 -5.29
N LYS A 110 -19.01 5.24 -6.62
CA LYS A 110 -17.95 4.77 -7.52
C LYS A 110 -16.67 5.57 -7.35
N LEU A 111 -16.81 6.87 -7.19
CA LEU A 111 -15.66 7.72 -6.93
C LEU A 111 -15.00 7.40 -5.59
N ALA A 112 -15.78 7.16 -4.55
CA ALA A 112 -15.27 6.77 -3.24
C ALA A 112 -14.52 5.43 -3.31
N VAL A 113 -15.04 4.44 -4.03
CA VAL A 113 -14.31 3.17 -4.28
C VAL A 113 -12.99 3.45 -5.01
N LEU A 114 -13.02 4.23 -6.09
CA LEU A 114 -11.83 4.54 -6.88
C LEU A 114 -10.75 5.26 -6.08
N VAL A 115 -11.12 6.21 -5.22
CA VAL A 115 -10.16 6.95 -4.37
C VAL A 115 -9.66 6.08 -3.21
N ASN A 116 -10.58 5.50 -2.44
CA ASN A 116 -10.25 4.81 -1.20
C ASN A 116 -9.61 3.45 -1.41
N LYS A 117 -9.87 2.82 -2.56
CA LYS A 117 -9.36 1.51 -2.89
C LYS A 117 -8.32 1.62 -3.98
N ASP A 118 -8.71 1.98 -5.20
CA ASP A 118 -7.84 1.79 -6.36
C ASP A 118 -6.64 2.76 -6.38
N ILE A 119 -6.87 4.06 -6.11
CA ILE A 119 -5.79 5.06 -5.98
C ILE A 119 -4.94 4.79 -4.73
N LEU A 120 -5.57 4.53 -3.58
CA LEU A 120 -4.82 4.23 -2.36
C LEU A 120 -3.94 2.98 -2.53
N GLN A 121 -4.48 1.93 -3.13
CA GLN A 121 -3.74 0.71 -3.42
C GLN A 121 -2.59 0.97 -4.40
N HIS A 122 -2.80 1.81 -5.42
CA HIS A 122 -1.73 2.21 -6.32
C HIS A 122 -0.59 2.92 -5.57
N ILE A 123 -0.90 3.91 -4.72
CA ILE A 123 0.10 4.60 -3.90
C ILE A 123 0.89 3.61 -3.03
N LEU A 124 0.18 2.72 -2.33
CA LEU A 124 0.77 1.79 -1.39
C LEU A 124 1.54 0.65 -2.04
N LEU A 125 1.15 0.22 -3.25
CA LEU A 125 1.72 -0.96 -3.91
C LEU A 125 2.67 -0.62 -5.05
N GLU A 126 2.59 0.57 -5.65
CA GLU A 126 3.31 0.92 -6.88
C GLU A 126 4.19 2.15 -6.66
N ASP A 127 3.65 3.27 -6.17
CA ASP A 127 4.42 4.52 -6.00
C ASP A 127 5.53 4.36 -4.95
N LYS A 128 5.27 3.58 -3.89
CA LYS A 128 6.30 3.17 -2.92
C LYS A 128 7.49 2.47 -3.60
N LYS A 129 7.27 1.64 -4.63
CA LYS A 129 8.36 0.96 -5.35
C LYS A 129 9.29 1.96 -6.03
N VAL A 130 8.72 3.03 -6.59
CA VAL A 130 9.48 4.12 -7.23
C VAL A 130 10.41 4.77 -6.22
N HIS A 131 9.91 5.09 -5.03
CA HIS A 131 10.73 5.68 -3.97
C HIS A 131 11.81 4.72 -3.45
N HIS A 132 11.52 3.42 -3.38
CA HIS A 132 12.53 2.43 -2.99
C HIS A 132 13.66 2.27 -4.02
N ALA A 133 13.39 2.49 -5.30
CA ALA A 133 14.39 2.33 -6.36
C ALA A 133 15.60 3.26 -6.21
N ILE A 134 15.47 4.35 -5.45
CA ILE A 134 16.53 5.35 -5.23
C ILE A 134 17.21 5.26 -3.86
N LYS A 135 16.75 4.39 -2.96
CA LYS A 135 17.36 4.26 -1.62
C LYS A 135 18.64 3.44 -1.65
N SER A 136 19.65 3.89 -0.91
CA SER A 136 20.86 3.12 -0.65
C SER A 136 20.63 2.01 0.38
N ARG A 137 21.46 0.97 0.37
CA ARG A 137 21.45 -0.10 1.39
C ARG A 137 21.49 0.43 2.83
N ALA A 138 22.22 1.52 3.08
CA ALA A 138 22.29 2.13 4.41
C ALA A 138 20.96 2.74 4.84
N GLU A 139 20.30 3.48 3.94
CA GLU A 139 18.97 4.04 4.18
C GLU A 139 17.91 2.94 4.37
N LEU A 140 18.07 1.81 3.69
CA LEU A 140 17.17 0.66 3.86
C LEU A 140 17.32 -0.03 5.21
N LYS A 141 18.56 -0.20 5.69
CA LYS A 141 18.81 -0.72 7.04
C LYS A 141 18.16 0.18 8.09
N GLU A 142 18.25 1.49 7.91
CA GLU A 142 17.58 2.44 8.80
C GLU A 142 16.05 2.33 8.69
N PHE A 143 15.54 2.24 7.47
CA PHE A 143 14.11 2.16 7.21
C PHE A 143 13.46 0.92 7.83
N PHE A 144 14.13 -0.24 7.77
CA PHE A 144 13.69 -1.51 8.36
C PHE A 144 13.92 -1.63 9.87
N LYS A 145 14.37 -0.58 10.56
CA LYS A 145 14.36 -0.62 12.03
C LYS A 145 12.93 -0.64 12.53
N TRP A 146 12.70 -1.42 13.58
CA TRP A 146 11.44 -1.40 14.32
C TRP A 146 11.17 0.01 14.87
N LYS A 147 9.96 0.53 14.67
CA LYS A 147 9.54 1.86 15.12
C LYS A 147 8.35 1.71 16.05
N VAL A 148 8.19 2.67 16.96
CA VAL A 148 7.04 2.73 17.88
C VAL A 148 5.71 2.78 17.13
N ASP A 149 5.69 3.39 15.94
CA ASP A 149 4.52 3.50 15.06
C ASP A 149 3.96 2.13 14.60
N TYR A 150 4.76 1.05 14.66
CA TYR A 150 4.35 -0.32 14.32
C TYR A 150 3.81 -1.12 15.51
N LYS A 151 3.91 -0.56 16.72
CA LYS A 151 3.47 -1.23 17.94
C LYS A 151 1.95 -1.31 17.97
N LEU A 152 1.42 -2.53 18.06
CA LEU A 152 -0.02 -2.77 18.16
C LEU A 152 -0.47 -2.84 19.62
N GLY A 153 0.44 -3.20 20.55
CA GLY A 153 0.16 -3.29 21.99
C GLY A 153 -0.09 -4.71 22.49
N SER A 154 0.06 -5.72 21.63
CA SER A 154 0.13 -7.13 22.02
C SER A 154 1.59 -7.53 22.09
N GLU A 155 2.10 -7.87 23.28
CA GLU A 155 3.52 -8.22 23.46
C GLU A 155 3.95 -9.41 22.59
N LEU A 156 3.07 -10.39 22.41
CA LEU A 156 3.32 -11.55 21.55
C LEU A 156 3.49 -11.13 20.08
N ILE A 157 2.47 -10.46 19.52
CA ILE A 157 2.47 -10.03 18.11
C ILE A 157 3.60 -9.01 17.83
N ASP A 158 3.78 -8.04 18.73
CA ASP A 158 4.85 -7.04 18.61
C ASP A 158 6.24 -7.69 18.65
N THR A 159 6.42 -8.81 19.36
CA THR A 159 7.69 -9.55 19.40
C THR A 159 7.95 -10.28 18.08
N GLU A 160 6.92 -10.89 17.51
CA GLU A 160 7.02 -11.55 16.20
C GLU A 160 7.29 -10.55 15.07
N HIS A 161 6.59 -9.41 15.08
CA HIS A 161 6.86 -8.34 14.13
C HIS A 161 8.31 -7.84 14.24
N LYS A 162 8.81 -7.57 15.45
CA LYS A 162 10.23 -7.20 15.63
C LYS A 162 11.17 -8.23 15.03
N LYS A 163 10.88 -9.51 15.21
CA LYS A 163 11.71 -10.59 14.66
C LYS A 163 11.73 -10.59 13.13
N LEU A 164 10.60 -10.34 12.48
CA LEU A 164 10.55 -10.19 11.02
C LEU A 164 11.45 -9.05 10.53
N PHE A 165 11.45 -7.91 11.23
CA PHE A 165 12.30 -6.76 10.91
C PHE A 165 13.79 -7.08 11.13
N GLU A 166 14.13 -7.80 12.20
CA GLU A 166 15.51 -8.28 12.44
C GLU A 166 16.01 -9.19 11.32
N ILE A 167 15.19 -10.14 10.85
CA ILE A 167 15.53 -11.03 9.74
C ILE A 167 15.76 -10.22 8.46
N ALA A 168 14.91 -9.23 8.18
CA ALA A 168 15.09 -8.36 7.02
C ALA A 168 16.38 -7.52 7.07
N ILE A 169 16.71 -6.94 8.23
CA ILE A 169 17.98 -6.21 8.44
C ILE A 169 19.17 -7.16 8.24
N LYS A 170 19.08 -8.39 8.75
CA LYS A 170 20.11 -9.42 8.56
C LYS A 170 20.36 -9.68 7.08
N ALA A 171 19.33 -9.69 6.23
CA ALA A 171 19.48 -9.91 4.80
C ALA A 171 20.33 -8.81 4.11
N LEU A 172 20.31 -7.59 4.64
CA LEU A 172 21.10 -6.45 4.15
C LEU A 172 22.53 -6.39 4.74
N SER A 173 22.90 -7.29 5.64
CA SER A 173 24.11 -7.16 6.49
C SER A 173 25.34 -7.92 5.98
N CYS A 174 25.33 -8.41 4.74
CA CYS A 174 26.45 -9.14 4.14
C CYS A 174 26.92 -8.44 2.86
N ASP A 175 28.23 -8.42 2.65
CA ASP A 175 28.92 -7.85 1.48
C ASP A 175 29.88 -8.89 0.89
N GLY A 176 30.32 -8.70 -0.36
CA GLY A 176 31.33 -9.56 -1.01
C GLY A 176 30.79 -10.85 -1.63
N ALA A 177 31.66 -11.86 -1.76
CA ALA A 177 31.38 -13.07 -2.54
C ALA A 177 30.24 -13.93 -1.97
N ASP A 178 30.05 -13.93 -0.66
CA ASP A 178 29.01 -14.72 0.03
C ASP A 178 27.65 -14.02 0.09
N MET A 179 27.56 -12.80 -0.43
CA MET A 179 26.38 -11.98 -0.29
C MET A 179 25.13 -12.66 -0.85
N LYS A 180 25.20 -13.25 -2.05
CA LYS A 180 24.05 -13.92 -2.70
C LYS A 180 23.55 -15.13 -1.89
N SER A 181 24.45 -15.91 -1.29
CA SER A 181 24.06 -17.10 -0.50
C SER A 181 23.46 -16.70 0.84
N HIS A 182 24.03 -15.69 1.51
CA HIS A 182 23.51 -15.12 2.75
C HIS A 182 22.10 -14.54 2.59
N ILE A 183 21.92 -13.76 1.54
CA ILE A 183 20.65 -13.19 1.11
C ILE A 183 19.60 -14.29 0.93
N LYS A 184 19.92 -15.32 0.14
CA LYS A 184 18.99 -16.42 -0.13
C LYS A 184 18.59 -17.14 1.15
N LYS A 185 19.55 -17.42 2.02
CA LYS A 185 19.30 -18.05 3.33
C LYS A 185 18.34 -17.20 4.17
N THR A 186 18.58 -15.89 4.21
CA THR A 186 17.79 -14.98 5.05
C THR A 186 16.37 -14.77 4.52
N ILE A 187 16.15 -14.85 3.20
CA ILE A 187 14.79 -14.80 2.63
C ILE A 187 14.00 -16.05 2.96
N VAL A 188 14.64 -17.22 2.90
CA VAL A 188 13.99 -18.47 3.32
C VAL A 188 13.63 -18.39 4.80
N GLU A 189 14.54 -17.89 5.64
CA GLU A 189 14.27 -17.62 7.06
C GLU A 189 13.10 -16.63 7.26
N LEU A 190 13.04 -15.56 6.46
CA LEU A 190 11.93 -14.60 6.50
C LEU A 190 10.60 -15.25 6.12
N TYR A 191 10.61 -16.04 5.05
CA TYR A 191 9.43 -16.77 4.57
C TYR A 191 8.89 -17.75 5.60
N ASP A 192 9.77 -18.58 6.18
CA ASP A 192 9.39 -19.57 7.18
C ASP A 192 8.82 -18.87 8.42
N TYR A 193 9.47 -17.78 8.87
CA TYR A 193 9.01 -17.05 10.04
C TYR A 193 7.69 -16.29 9.80
N MET A 194 7.47 -15.73 8.60
CA MET A 194 6.18 -15.14 8.22
C MET A 194 5.06 -16.17 8.25
N LYS A 195 5.30 -17.39 7.77
CA LYS A 195 4.30 -18.47 7.82
C LYS A 195 3.93 -18.81 9.27
N THR A 196 4.92 -18.97 10.14
CA THR A 196 4.68 -19.24 11.56
C THR A 196 3.93 -18.10 12.25
N HIS A 197 4.32 -16.85 11.98
CA HIS A 197 3.64 -15.67 12.51
C HIS A 197 2.16 -15.61 12.07
N PHE A 198 1.88 -15.81 10.79
CA PHE A 198 0.50 -15.83 10.27
C PHE A 198 -0.34 -16.95 10.88
N GLU A 199 0.22 -18.15 11.09
CA GLU A 199 -0.46 -19.24 11.79
C GLU A 199 -0.81 -18.86 13.25
N HIS A 200 0.09 -18.20 13.97
CA HIS A 200 -0.17 -17.71 15.32
C HIS A 200 -1.22 -16.62 15.37
N GLU A 201 -1.17 -15.67 14.43
CA GLU A 201 -2.15 -14.59 14.32
C GLU A 201 -3.54 -15.12 13.98
N GLU A 202 -3.65 -16.03 13.02
CA GLU A 202 -4.92 -16.69 12.66
C GLU A 202 -5.50 -17.46 13.84
N THR A 203 -4.67 -18.21 14.58
CA THR A 203 -5.09 -18.90 15.81
C THR A 203 -5.59 -17.91 16.87
N PHE A 204 -4.92 -16.77 17.00
CA PHE A 204 -5.32 -15.71 17.91
C PHE A 204 -6.67 -15.07 17.50
N MET A 205 -6.87 -14.82 16.21
CA MET A 205 -8.12 -14.29 15.65
C MET A 205 -9.28 -15.29 15.80
N GLU A 206 -9.03 -16.59 15.60
CA GLU A 206 -9.99 -17.67 15.86
C GLU A 206 -10.44 -17.65 17.31
N GLY A 207 -9.49 -17.53 18.26
CA GLY A 207 -9.80 -17.42 19.69
C GLY A 207 -10.63 -16.19 20.07
N LEU A 208 -10.61 -15.13 19.26
CA LEU A 208 -11.41 -13.92 19.44
C LEU A 208 -12.77 -13.98 18.75
N ASN A 209 -13.04 -14.98 17.92
CA ASN A 209 -14.14 -14.97 16.94
C ASN A 209 -14.11 -13.71 16.06
N TYR A 210 -12.92 -13.34 15.58
CA TYR A 210 -12.77 -12.15 14.74
C TYR A 210 -13.56 -12.30 13.42
N PRO A 211 -14.43 -11.34 13.06
CA PRO A 211 -15.38 -11.49 11.98
C PRO A 211 -14.74 -11.61 10.59
N ASP A 212 -13.62 -10.90 10.36
CA ASP A 212 -12.98 -10.85 9.04
C ASP A 212 -11.79 -11.83 8.91
N LEU A 213 -11.82 -12.94 9.67
CA LEU A 213 -10.73 -13.93 9.70
C LEU A 213 -10.46 -14.54 8.32
N GLU A 214 -11.51 -14.91 7.60
CA GLU A 214 -11.36 -15.57 6.30
C GLU A 214 -10.79 -14.60 5.25
N GLU A 215 -11.20 -13.33 5.25
CA GLU A 215 -10.57 -12.31 4.42
C GLU A 215 -9.10 -12.13 4.76
N HIS A 216 -8.73 -12.11 6.05
CA HIS A 216 -7.34 -11.96 6.50
C HIS A 216 -6.47 -13.15 6.09
N LYS A 217 -6.98 -14.38 6.19
CA LYS A 217 -6.31 -15.61 5.68
C LYS A 217 -6.00 -15.54 4.19
N VAL A 218 -6.87 -14.92 3.40
CA VAL A 218 -6.64 -14.68 1.97
C VAL A 218 -5.47 -13.70 1.76
N LEU A 219 -5.35 -12.66 2.58
CA LEU A 219 -4.22 -11.72 2.53
C LEU A 219 -2.90 -12.44 2.85
N HIS A 220 -2.85 -13.23 3.92
CA HIS A 220 -1.69 -14.05 4.27
C HIS A 220 -1.29 -14.99 3.13
N SER A 221 -2.27 -15.72 2.59
CA SER A 221 -2.05 -16.66 1.48
C SER A 221 -1.47 -15.97 0.24
N ASN A 222 -1.91 -14.74 -0.06
CA ASN A 222 -1.37 -13.94 -1.15
C ASN A 222 0.08 -13.50 -0.88
N ILE A 223 0.39 -13.04 0.34
CA ILE A 223 1.77 -12.68 0.74
C ILE A 223 2.71 -13.88 0.55
N ILE A 224 2.33 -15.04 1.11
CA ILE A 224 3.11 -16.29 1.03
C ILE A 224 3.30 -16.74 -0.42
N LYS A 225 2.27 -16.65 -1.26
CA LYS A 225 2.38 -16.95 -2.70
C LYS A 225 3.38 -16.05 -3.41
N GLN A 226 3.37 -14.75 -3.12
CA GLN A 226 4.28 -13.78 -3.73
C GLN A 226 5.73 -13.99 -3.27
N MET A 227 5.95 -14.29 -1.99
CA MET A 227 7.28 -14.64 -1.50
C MET A 227 7.81 -15.93 -2.12
N ASN A 228 6.95 -16.94 -2.31
CA ASN A 228 7.31 -18.17 -3.00
C ASN A 228 7.76 -17.92 -4.45
N MET A 229 7.08 -17.03 -5.17
CA MET A 229 7.48 -16.63 -6.52
C MET A 229 8.85 -15.94 -6.51
N PHE A 230 9.10 -15.07 -5.53
CA PHE A 230 10.40 -14.43 -5.36
C PHE A 230 11.51 -15.43 -5.06
N ILE A 231 11.31 -16.33 -4.11
CA ILE A 231 12.27 -17.40 -3.76
C ILE A 231 12.67 -18.21 -5.01
N LYS A 232 11.71 -18.53 -5.87
CA LYS A 232 11.95 -19.25 -7.13
C LYS A 232 12.79 -18.43 -8.13
N SER A 233 12.66 -17.11 -8.12
CA SER A 233 13.44 -16.21 -8.98
C SER A 233 14.86 -15.89 -8.47
N LEU A 234 15.20 -16.24 -7.22
CA LEU A 234 16.49 -15.88 -6.59
C LEU A 234 17.72 -16.42 -7.34
N SER A 235 17.58 -17.51 -8.09
CA SER A 235 18.71 -18.08 -8.85
C SER A 235 19.17 -17.17 -9.98
N THR A 236 18.23 -16.45 -10.62
CA THR A 236 18.46 -15.65 -11.84
C THR A 236 18.55 -14.14 -11.60
N LEU A 237 18.12 -13.66 -10.42
CA LEU A 237 18.15 -12.23 -10.07
C LEU A 237 19.57 -11.68 -9.92
N LYS A 238 19.76 -10.42 -10.33
CA LYS A 238 20.93 -9.65 -9.94
C LYS A 238 20.80 -9.24 -8.48
N ILE A 239 21.94 -8.97 -7.88
CA ILE A 239 22.06 -8.50 -6.50
C ILE A 239 21.21 -7.24 -6.22
N VAL A 240 21.27 -6.25 -7.10
CA VAL A 240 20.53 -4.98 -6.92
C VAL A 240 19.01 -5.23 -6.98
N ASP A 241 18.57 -6.11 -7.88
CA ASP A 241 17.16 -6.48 -8.03
C ASP A 241 16.64 -7.22 -6.79
N PHE A 242 17.51 -8.02 -6.17
CA PHE A 242 17.19 -8.71 -4.93
C PHE A 242 16.88 -7.72 -3.79
N GLU A 243 17.74 -6.73 -3.59
CA GLU A 243 17.56 -5.76 -2.52
C GLU A 243 16.29 -4.96 -2.74
N ARG A 244 16.07 -4.50 -3.98
CA ARG A 244 14.83 -3.82 -4.37
C ARG A 244 13.59 -4.66 -4.04
N LYS A 245 13.62 -5.95 -4.35
CA LYS A 245 12.53 -6.87 -4.03
C LYS A 245 12.34 -7.08 -2.53
N LEU A 246 13.41 -7.21 -1.75
CA LEU A 246 13.32 -7.31 -0.29
C LEU A 246 12.58 -6.09 0.31
N ILE A 247 12.81 -4.89 -0.22
CA ILE A 247 12.11 -3.67 0.23
C ILE A 247 10.64 -3.70 -0.14
N GLU A 248 10.32 -4.18 -1.34
CA GLU A 248 8.95 -4.41 -1.74
C GLU A 248 8.25 -5.30 -0.70
N TYR A 249 8.83 -6.44 -0.32
CA TYR A 249 8.23 -7.32 0.70
C TYR A 249 8.13 -6.67 2.08
N MET A 250 9.14 -5.93 2.52
CA MET A 250 9.12 -5.33 3.85
C MET A 250 8.16 -4.14 3.96
N ASP A 251 8.19 -3.20 3.03
CA ASP A 251 7.35 -2.00 3.13
C ASP A 251 5.95 -2.22 2.57
N ILE A 252 5.87 -2.86 1.40
CA ILE A 252 4.61 -2.95 0.67
C ILE A 252 3.74 -4.08 1.22
N TRP A 253 4.34 -5.19 1.64
CA TRP A 253 3.60 -6.32 2.18
C TRP A 253 3.56 -6.26 3.70
N LEU A 254 4.70 -6.40 4.39
CA LEU A 254 4.71 -6.54 5.85
C LEU A 254 4.27 -5.26 6.58
N ILE A 255 4.91 -4.13 6.35
CA ILE A 255 4.59 -2.88 7.07
C ILE A 255 3.16 -2.44 6.81
N ASN A 256 2.71 -2.47 5.56
CA ASN A 256 1.32 -2.14 5.22
C ASN A 256 0.35 -3.11 5.90
N HIS A 257 0.62 -4.41 5.90
CA HIS A 257 -0.21 -5.41 6.57
C HIS A 257 -0.34 -5.12 8.07
N ILE A 258 0.79 -4.91 8.77
CA ILE A 258 0.80 -4.56 10.20
C ILE A 258 -0.04 -3.31 10.49
N ILE A 259 0.12 -2.26 9.67
CA ILE A 259 -0.52 -0.97 9.93
C ILE A 259 -2.02 -1.02 9.62
N TYR A 260 -2.42 -1.68 8.54
CA TYR A 260 -3.78 -1.60 8.00
C TYR A 260 -4.64 -2.81 8.34
N GLU A 261 -4.06 -3.98 8.57
CA GLU A 261 -4.79 -5.23 8.80
C GLU A 261 -4.67 -5.67 10.26
N ASP A 262 -3.47 -5.97 10.74
CA ASP A 262 -3.26 -6.54 12.09
C ASP A 262 -3.73 -5.58 13.19
N LYS A 263 -3.60 -4.27 12.94
CA LYS A 263 -4.12 -3.22 13.83
C LYS A 263 -5.64 -3.31 14.03
N LYS A 264 -6.40 -3.80 13.05
CA LYS A 264 -7.86 -3.98 13.15
C LYS A 264 -8.20 -5.08 14.17
N ILE A 265 -7.40 -6.14 14.23
CA ILE A 265 -7.59 -7.25 15.18
C ILE A 265 -7.53 -6.75 16.62
N LEU A 266 -6.54 -5.92 16.95
CA LEU A 266 -6.41 -5.41 18.31
C LEU A 266 -7.43 -4.32 18.65
N LYS A 267 -7.88 -3.54 17.66
CA LYS A 267 -9.04 -2.64 17.86
C LYS A 267 -10.29 -3.45 18.22
N PHE A 268 -10.55 -4.54 17.51
CA PHE A 268 -11.67 -5.43 17.80
C PHE A 268 -11.57 -6.06 19.19
N LYS A 269 -10.39 -6.59 19.57
CA LYS A 269 -10.16 -7.15 20.91
C LYS A 269 -10.48 -6.17 22.06
N ASN A 270 -10.27 -4.87 21.84
CA ASN A 270 -10.48 -3.82 22.83
C ASN A 270 -11.87 -3.16 22.74
N SER A 271 -12.73 -3.60 21.80
CA SER A 271 -14.10 -3.11 21.61
C SER A 271 -15.09 -3.96 22.39
#